data_AF-A0A5B9Q1U0-F1
#
_entry.id   AF-A0A5B9Q1U0-F1
#
_cell.length_a   1.000
_cell.length_b   1.000
_cell.length_c   1.000
_cell.angle_alpha   90.00
_cell.angle_beta   90.00
_cell.angle_gamma   90.00
#
_symmetry.space_group_name_H-M   'P 1'
#
loop_
_entity.id
_entity.type
_entity.pdbx_description
1 polymer ?
#
loop_
_entity_poly.entity_id
_entity_poly.type
_entity_poly.pdbx_seq_one_letter_code
_entity_poly.pdbx_strand_id
1 'polypeptide(L)' 'MNLRNSLKTLLVLVLGLPILLAVLGWVAGLFAAMGDDVTAKVLGHISTGARVIWLVCLVAAVVVLAMQSLELTREE' A
#
# COMPACT_ATOMS: atom_id res chain seq x y z
N MET A 1 7.77 6.24 -20.72
CA MET A 1 7.39 6.21 -19.29
C MET A 1 8.68 6.21 -18.48
N ASN A 2 8.97 7.29 -17.75
CA ASN A 2 10.28 7.47 -17.09
C ASN A 2 10.33 6.73 -15.75
N LEU A 3 11.49 6.14 -15.44
CA LEU A 3 11.80 5.47 -14.17
C LEU A 3 11.44 6.34 -12.96
N ARG A 4 11.71 7.66 -13.06
CA ARG A 4 11.33 8.69 -12.08
C ARG A 4 9.83 8.79 -11.82
N ASN A 5 9.00 8.60 -12.85
CA ASN A 5 7.55 8.67 -12.71
C ASN A 5 7.02 7.41 -12.02
N SER A 6 7.53 6.23 -12.36
CA SER A 6 7.20 4.97 -11.68
C SER A 6 7.56 5.02 -10.18
N LEU A 7 8.71 5.60 -9.84
CA LEU A 7 9.18 5.72 -8.45
C LEU A 7 8.31 6.69 -7.63
N LYS A 8 7.91 7.84 -8.20
CA LYS A 8 6.93 8.74 -7.57
C LYS A 8 5.59 8.06 -7.35
N THR A 9 5.11 7.31 -8.34
CA THR A 9 3.82 6.60 -8.24
C THR A 9 3.88 5.53 -7.15
N LEU A 10 4.99 4.78 -7.07
CA LEU A 10 5.24 3.79 -6.00
C LEU A 10 5.30 4.45 -4.63
N LEU A 11 6.01 5.58 -4.48
CA LEU A 11 6.08 6.34 -3.23
C LEU A 11 4.70 6.82 -2.77
N VAL A 12 3.92 7.37 -3.69
CA VAL A 12 2.54 7.82 -3.40
C VAL A 12 1.66 6.63 -3.01
N LEU A 13 1.79 5.48 -3.68
CA LEU A 13 1.06 4.26 -3.31
C LEU A 13 1.48 3.75 -1.92
N VAL A 14 2.78 3.70 -1.61
CA VAL A 14 3.28 3.25 -0.31
C VAL A 14 2.89 4.19 0.83
N LEU A 15 2.83 5.50 0.59
CA LEU A 15 2.43 6.47 1.62
C LEU A 15 0.90 6.66 1.70
N GLY A 16 0.18 6.48 0.60
CA GLY A 16 -1.27 6.72 0.50
C GLY A 16 -2.14 5.51 0.87
N LEU A 17 -1.74 4.28 0.51
CA LEU A 17 -2.48 3.07 0.91
C LEU A 17 -2.69 2.91 2.43
N PRO A 18 -1.74 3.23 3.34
CA PRO A 18 -1.97 3.04 4.77
C PRO A 18 -3.08 3.95 5.30
N ILE A 19 -3.24 5.15 4.74
CA ILE A 19 -4.36 6.04 5.08
C ILE A 19 -5.69 5.40 4.63
N LEU A 20 -5.72 4.88 3.40
CA LEU A 20 -6.91 4.21 2.85
C LEU A 20 -7.29 2.95 3.66
N LEU A 21 -6.28 2.19 4.10
CA LEU A 21 -6.44 1.04 4.99
C LEU A 21 -6.98 1.41 6.37
N ALA A 22 -6.52 2.54 6.95
CA ALA A 22 -7.04 3.03 8.22
C ALA A 22 -8.51 3.43 8.11
N VAL A 23 -8.89 4.10 7.02
CA VAL A 23 -10.29 4.46 6.74
C VAL A 23 -11.15 3.21 6.55
N LEU A 24 -10.71 2.22 5.76
CA LEU A 24 -11.45 0.98 5.56
C LEU A 24 -11.63 0.20 6.87
N GLY A 25 -10.59 0.13 7.72
CA GLY A 25 -10.69 -0.49 9.03
C GLY A 25 -11.66 0.24 9.96
N TRP A 26 -11.66 1.57 9.93
CA TRP A 26 -12.60 2.38 10.70
C TRP A 26 -14.05 2.16 10.25
N VAL A 27 -14.30 2.17 8.94
CA VAL A 27 -15.63 1.90 8.36
C VAL A 27 -16.09 0.48 8.72
N ALA A 28 -15.19 -0.51 8.72
CA ALA A 28 -15.54 -1.88 9.11
C ALA A 28 -15.97 -1.96 10.58
N GLY A 29 -15.26 -1.25 11.47
CA GLY A 29 -15.63 -1.12 12.88
C GLY A 29 -16.97 -0.43 13.09
N LEU A 30 -17.30 0.56 12.26
CA LEU A 30 -18.60 1.24 12.28
C LEU A 30 -19.74 0.30 11.90
N PHE A 31 -19.59 -0.48 10.82
CA PHE A 31 -20.60 -1.47 10.42
C PHE A 31 -20.79 -2.57 11.47
N ALA A 32 -19.70 -3.03 12.10
CA ALA A 32 -19.77 -3.97 13.21
C ALA A 32 -20.54 -3.38 14.41
N ALA A 33 -20.33 -2.10 14.73
CA ALA A 33 -21.06 -1.41 15.80
C ALA A 33 -22.55 -1.21 15.47
N MET A 34 -22.92 -1.18 14.18
CA MET A 34 -24.31 -1.11 13.71
C MET A 34 -25.02 -2.48 13.70
N GLY A 35 -24.31 -3.57 14.03
CA GLY A 35 -24.86 -4.93 14.01
C GLY A 35 -24.91 -5.56 12.61
N ASP A 36 -24.24 -4.95 11.62
CA ASP A 36 -24.07 -5.53 10.27
C ASP A 36 -22.74 -6.28 10.18
N ASP A 37 -22.75 -7.50 10.73
CA ASP A 37 -21.58 -8.38 10.76
C ASP A 37 -21.15 -8.86 9.37
N VAL A 38 -22.08 -8.94 8.42
CA VAL A 38 -21.81 -9.42 7.05
C VAL A 38 -20.95 -8.40 6.32
N THR A 39 -21.36 -7.14 6.32
CA THR A 39 -20.61 -6.06 5.67
C THR A 39 -19.27 -5.82 6.35
N ALA A 40 -19.23 -5.88 7.69
CA ALA A 40 -17.98 -5.74 8.45
C ALA A 40 -16.94 -6.83 8.08
N LYS A 41 -17.39 -8.07 7.90
CA LYS A 41 -16.49 -9.20 7.56
C LYS A 41 -15.97 -9.14 6.13
N VAL A 42 -16.79 -8.67 5.18
CA VAL A 42 -16.36 -8.43 3.78
C VAL A 42 -15.34 -7.29 3.73
N LEU A 43 -15.62 -6.19 4.43
CA LEU A 43 -14.71 -5.04 4.47
C LEU A 43 -13.38 -5.39 5.16
N GLY A 44 -13.43 -6.24 6.19
CA GLY A 44 -12.26 -6.83 6.82
C GLY A 44 -11.37 -7.61 5.83
N HIS A 45 -11.96 -8.49 5.00
CA HIS A 45 -11.21 -9.23 3.97
C HIS A 45 -10.60 -8.31 2.91
N ILE A 46 -11.35 -7.29 2.47
CA ILE A 46 -10.85 -6.28 1.52
C ILE A 46 -9.66 -5.53 2.12
N SER A 47 -9.74 -5.16 3.41
CA SER A 47 -8.64 -4.50 4.12
C SER A 47 -7.38 -5.38 4.20
N THR A 48 -7.53 -6.69 4.42
CA THR A 48 -6.41 -7.64 4.43
C THR A 48 -5.78 -7.77 3.04
N GLY A 49 -6.59 -7.88 1.98
CA GLY A 49 -6.07 -7.91 0.61
C GLY A 49 -5.30 -6.63 0.25
N ALA A 50 -5.82 -5.47 0.62
CA ALA A 50 -5.15 -4.19 0.41
C ALA A 50 -3.84 -4.07 1.21
N ARG A 51 -3.73 -4.66 2.42
CA ARG A 51 -2.47 -4.74 3.17
C ARG A 51 -1.42 -5.58 2.46
N VAL A 52 -1.82 -6.71 1.88
CA VAL A 52 -0.91 -7.56 1.11
C VAL A 52 -0.39 -6.81 -0.12
N ILE A 53 -1.27 -6.14 -0.87
CA ILE A 53 -0.88 -5.32 -2.02
C ILE A 53 0.08 -4.21 -1.59
N TRP A 54 -0.19 -3.55 -0.46
CA TRP A 54 0.70 -2.53 0.09
C TRP A 54 2.10 -3.06 0.39
N LEU A 55 2.22 -4.23 1.03
CA LEU A 55 3.51 -4.85 1.30
C LEU A 55 4.28 -5.16 0.02
N VAL A 56 3.60 -5.66 -1.01
CA VAL A 56 4.20 -5.91 -2.33
C VAL A 56 4.73 -4.61 -2.94
N CYS A 57 3.96 -3.51 -2.88
CA CYS A 57 4.41 -2.20 -3.35
C CYS A 57 5.63 -1.69 -2.56
N LEU A 58 5.68 -1.94 -1.25
CA LEU A 58 6.79 -1.54 -0.38
C LEU A 58 8.07 -2.29 -0.77
N VAL A 59 7.99 -3.61 -0.96
CA VAL A 59 9.11 -4.42 -1.42
C VAL A 59 9.61 -3.96 -2.79
N ALA A 60 8.69 -3.71 -3.73
CA ALA A 60 9.05 -3.20 -5.05
C ALA A 60 9.75 -1.83 -4.97
N ALA A 61 9.32 -0.95 -4.07
CA ALA A 61 9.96 0.35 -3.86
C ALA A 61 11.40 0.20 -3.36
N VAL A 62 11.62 -0.70 -2.38
CA VAL A 62 12.95 -1.00 -1.84
C VAL A 62 13.88 -1.55 -2.92
N VAL A 63 13.40 -2.48 -3.75
CA VAL A 63 14.19 -3.05 -4.86
C VAL A 63 14.60 -1.97 -5.86
N VAL A 64 13.68 -1.10 -6.27
CA VAL A 64 13.97 -0.02 -7.22
C VAL A 64 14.97 0.99 -6.63
N LEU A 65 14.84 1.34 -5.35
CA LEU A 65 15.80 2.19 -4.64
C LEU A 65 17.19 1.55 -4.55
N ALA A 66 17.26 0.24 -4.29
CA ALA A 66 18.53 -0.50 -4.26
C ALA A 66 19.19 -0.55 -5.64
N MET A 67 18.43 -0.77 -6.72
CA MET A 67 18.95 -0.74 -8.09
C MET A 67 19.50 0.63 -8.44
N GLN A 68 18.79 1.72 -8.10
CA GLN A 68 19.31 3.08 -8.30
C GLN A 68 20.58 3.33 -7.50
N SER A 69 20.67 2.86 -6.26
CA SER A 69 21.88 3.04 -5.45
C SER A 69 23.08 2.34 -6.07
N LEU A 70 22.90 1.13 -6.61
CA LEU A 70 23.96 0.38 -7.28
C LEU A 70 24.40 1.05 -8.59
N GLU A 71 23.46 1.62 -9.33
CA GLU A 71 23.74 2.36 -10.56
C GLU A 71 24.53 3.64 -10.25
N LEU A 72 24.16 4.36 -9.19
CA LEU A 72 24.87 5.55 -8.71
C LEU A 72 26.32 5.24 -8.29
N THR A 73 26.55 4.13 -7.57
CA THR A 73 27.91 3.72 -7.13
C THR A 73 28.78 3.22 -8.28
N ARG A 74 28.21 2.81 -9.42
CA ARG A 74 28.97 2.34 -10.58
C ARG A 74 29.50 3.50 -11.44
N GLU A 75 28.86 4.67 -11.37
CA GLU A 75 29.26 5.86 -12.11
C GLU A 75 30.34 6.70 -11.40
N GLU A 76 30.63 6.42 -10.12
CA GLU A 76 31.80 6.94 -9.37
C GLU A 76 33.04 6.04 -9.50
#